data_AF-A0A383AXX2-F1
#
_entry.id   AF-A0A383AXX2-F1
#
_cell.length_a   1.000
_cell.length_b   1.000
_cell.length_c   1.000
_cell.angle_alpha   90.00
_cell.angle_beta   90.00
_cell.angle_gamma   90.00
#
_symmetry.space_group_name_H-M   'P 1'
#
loop_
_entity.id
_entity.type
_entity.pdbx_description
1 polymer ?
#
loop_
_entity_poly.entity_id
_entity_poly.type
_entity_poly.pdbx_seq_one_letter_code
_entity_poly.pdbx_strand_id
1 'polypeptide(L)' 'MVFDEELDGLLKDLAEEAANFKKSENREEEAEALKDMLDVFMRGTQTVREKIDLYNERRFNR' A
#
# COMPACT_ATOMS: atom_id res chain seq x y z
N MET A 1 -1.16 -1.00 -16.23
CA MET A 1 -2.29 -0.97 -15.29
C MET A 1 -2.75 0.46 -15.15
N VAL A 2 -4.06 0.67 -15.03
CA VAL A 2 -4.62 1.97 -14.67
C VAL A 2 -4.28 2.22 -13.19
N PHE A 3 -3.87 3.43 -12.82
CA PHE A 3 -3.47 3.76 -11.44
C PHE A 3 -4.53 3.37 -10.39
N ASP A 4 -5.81 3.48 -10.76
CA ASP A 4 -6.93 3.11 -9.91
C ASP A 4 -6.97 1.59 -9.62
N GLU A 5 -6.61 0.74 -10.59
CA GLU A 5 -6.52 -0.72 -10.39
C GLU A 5 -5.39 -1.10 -9.43
N GLU A 6 -4.28 -0.36 -9.48
CA GLU A 6 -3.12 -0.58 -8.60
C GLU A 6 -3.43 -0.14 -7.17
N LEU A 7 -4.10 1.01 -6.98
CA LEU A 7 -4.60 1.45 -5.68
C LEU A 7 -5.63 0.48 -5.09
N ASP A 8 -6.56 -0.01 -5.90
CA ASP A 8 -7.55 -1.00 -5.46
C ASP A 8 -6.88 -2.31 -5.01
N GLY A 9 -5.81 -2.72 -5.67
CA GLY A 9 -4.98 -3.85 -5.24
C GLY A 9 -4.36 -3.62 -3.87
N LEU A 10 -3.66 -2.50 -3.69
CA LEU A 10 -3.03 -2.13 -2.42
C LEU A 10 -4.03 -2.03 -1.25
N LEU A 11 -5.23 -1.51 -1.51
CA LEU A 11 -6.28 -1.43 -0.48
C LEU A 11 -6.83 -2.80 -0.09
N LYS A 12 -6.92 -3.74 -1.04
CA LYS A 12 -7.31 -5.13 -0.75
C LYS A 12 -6.23 -5.83 0.07
N ASP A 13 -4.96 -5.72 -0.34
CA ASP A 13 -3.84 -6.28 0.40
C ASP A 13 -3.81 -5.76 1.85
N LEU A 14 -4.02 -4.45 2.05
CA LEU A 14 -4.05 -3.86 3.39
C LEU A 14 -5.22 -4.40 4.24
N ALA A 15 -6.39 -4.62 3.62
CA ALA A 15 -7.55 -5.19 4.31
C ALA A 15 -7.34 -6.67 4.66
N GLU A 16 -6.64 -7.42 3.82
CA GLU A 16 -6.25 -8.81 4.08
C GLU A 16 -5.29 -8.89 5.26
N GLU A 17 -4.23 -8.06 5.29
CA GLU A 17 -3.30 -8.07 6.42
C GLU A 17 -3.96 -7.60 7.73
N ALA A 18 -4.86 -6.61 7.67
CA ALA A 18 -5.67 -6.22 8.83
C ALA A 18 -6.52 -7.39 9.37
N ALA A 19 -7.03 -8.24 8.48
CA ALA A 19 -7.76 -9.45 8.89
C ALA A 19 -6.82 -10.52 9.46
N ASN A 20 -5.59 -10.65 8.96
CA ASN A 20 -4.57 -11.56 9.48
C ASN A 20 -4.17 -11.17 10.91
N PHE A 21 -3.92 -9.88 11.16
CA PHE A 21 -3.65 -9.35 12.50
C PHE A 21 -4.82 -9.56 13.47
N LYS A 22 -6.07 -9.55 12.99
CA LYS A 22 -7.21 -9.86 13.86
C LYS A 22 -7.31 -11.34 14.22
N LYS A 23 -6.73 -12.23 13.41
CA LYS A 23 -6.77 -13.69 13.57
C LYS A 23 -5.53 -14.25 14.27
N SER A 24 -4.47 -13.47 14.43
CA SER A 24 -3.23 -13.92 15.04
C SER A 24 -3.46 -14.41 16.47
N GLU A 25 -2.85 -15.54 16.81
CA GLU A 25 -3.02 -16.21 18.10
C GLU A 25 -1.85 -15.92 19.06
N ASN A 26 -0.77 -15.32 18.55
CA ASN A 26 0.44 -15.03 19.33
C ASN A 26 1.13 -13.74 18.85
N ARG A 27 2.09 -13.28 19.68
CA ARG A 27 2.84 -12.03 19.44
C ARG A 27 3.71 -12.05 18.19
N GLU A 28 4.19 -13.22 17.76
CA GLU A 28 5.03 -13.32 16.56
C GLU A 28 4.19 -13.12 15.31
N GLU A 29 3.00 -13.74 15.26
CA GLU A 29 2.02 -13.55 14.18
C GLU A 29 1.49 -12.11 14.14
N GLU A 30 1.20 -11.50 15.29
CA GLU A 30 0.82 -10.09 15.37
C GLU A 30 1.92 -9.19 14.79
N ALA A 31 3.18 -9.43 15.17
CA ALA A 31 4.30 -8.64 14.69
C ALA A 31 4.53 -8.81 13.18
N GLU A 32 4.33 -10.01 12.64
CA GLU A 32 4.47 -10.25 11.21
C GLU A 32 3.36 -9.56 10.41
N ALA A 33 2.09 -9.71 10.81
CA ALA A 33 0.99 -9.04 10.15
C ALA A 33 1.13 -7.50 10.16
N LEU A 34 1.72 -6.93 11.23
CA LEU A 34 2.04 -5.50 11.28
C LEU A 34 3.16 -5.09 10.31
N LYS A 35 4.18 -5.92 10.12
CA LYS A 35 5.22 -5.65 9.10
C LYS A 35 4.64 -5.74 7.70
N ASP A 36 3.83 -6.75 7.44
CA ASP A 36 3.18 -6.94 6.13
C ASP A 36 2.27 -5.76 5.79
N MET A 37 1.48 -5.28 6.76
CA MET A 37 0.70 -4.04 6.61
C MET A 37 1.59 -2.83 6.29
N LEU A 38 2.73 -2.68 6.99
CA LEU A 38 3.66 -1.58 6.74
C LEU A 38 4.25 -1.66 5.33
N ASP A 39 4.58 -2.86 4.85
CA ASP A 39 5.11 -3.06 3.50
C ASP A 39 4.08 -2.74 2.41
N VAL A 40 2.81 -3.10 2.61
CA VAL A 40 1.72 -2.67 1.72
C VAL A 40 1.60 -1.14 1.70
N PHE A 41 1.65 -0.50 2.87
CA PHE A 41 1.54 0.96 2.98
C PHE A 41 2.70 1.70 2.32
N MET A 42 3.93 1.21 2.48
CA MET A 42 5.11 1.79 1.85
C MET A 42 5.05 1.68 0.33
N ARG A 43 4.62 0.53 -0.20
CA ARG A 43 4.36 0.35 -1.64
C ARG A 43 3.32 1.35 -2.15
N GLY A 44 2.18 1.48 -1.46
CA GLY A 44 1.15 2.43 -1.89
C GLY A 44 1.59 3.89 -1.83
N THR A 45 2.36 4.26 -0.80
CA THR A 45 2.95 5.61 -0.70
C THR A 45 3.87 5.90 -1.89
N GLN A 46 4.68 4.92 -2.30
CA GLN A 46 5.54 5.04 -3.47
C GLN A 46 4.73 5.22 -4.76
N THR A 47 3.72 4.38 -5.00
CA THR A 47 2.85 4.49 -6.19
C THR A 47 2.17 5.87 -6.29
N VAL A 48 1.65 6.39 -5.17
CA VAL A 48 1.03 7.72 -5.13
C VAL A 48 2.06 8.82 -5.42
N ARG A 49 3.26 8.71 -4.83
CA ARG A 49 4.35 9.67 -5.09
C ARG A 49 4.73 9.70 -6.57
N GLU A 50 4.89 8.55 -7.21
CA GLU A 50 5.19 8.47 -8.64
C GLU A 50 4.11 9.13 -9.49
N LYS A 51 2.82 9.06 -9.10
CA LYS A 51 1.77 9.83 -9.76
C LYS A 51 1.83 11.33 -9.54
N ILE A 52 2.22 11.77 -8.35
CA ILE A 52 2.46 13.20 -8.10
C ILE A 52 3.60 13.70 -9.00
N ASP A 53 4.69 12.96 -9.10
CA ASP A 53 5.85 13.33 -9.93
C ASP A 53 5.45 13.40 -11.42
N LEU A 54 4.74 12.39 -11.94
CA LEU A 54 4.20 12.41 -13.31
C LEU A 54 3.19 13.53 -13.57
N TYR A 55 2.43 13.95 -12.55
CA TYR A 55 1.53 15.10 -12.67
C TYR A 55 2.32 16.41 -12.75
N ASN A 56 3.33 16.56 -11.89
CA ASN A 56 4.19 17.75 -11.83
C ASN A 56 5.01 17.91 -13.11
N GLU A 57 5.61 16.84 -13.63
CA GLU A 57 6.32 16.87 -14.91
C GLU A 57 5.42 17.36 -16.05
N ARG A 58 4.18 16.83 -16.15
CA ARG A 58 3.22 17.28 -17.17
C ARG A 58 2.81 18.75 -17.02
N ARG A 59 2.79 19.27 -15.79
CA ARG A 59 2.28 20.61 -15.48
C ARG A 59 3.36 21.69 -15.55
N PHE A 60 4.59 21.38 -15.18
CA PHE A 60 5.68 22.35 -15.03
C PHE A 60 6.78 22.25 -16.10
N ASN A 61 6.90 21.13 -16.83
CA ASN A 61 7.80 21.04 -18.00
C ASN A 61 7.11 21.45 -19.32
N ARG A 62 6.27 22.49 -19.27
CA ARG A 62 5.65 23.11 -20.44
C ARG A 62 6.31 24.43 -20.80
#